data_AF-A0A8J6QD17-F1
#
_entry.id   AF-A0A8J6QD17-F1
#
_cell.length_a   1.000
_cell.length_b   1.000
_cell.length_c   1.000
_cell.angle_alpha   90.00
_cell.angle_beta   90.00
_cell.angle_gamma   90.00
#
_symmetry.space_group_name_H-M   'P 1'
#
loop_
_entity.id
_entity.type
_entity.pdbx_description
1 polymer ?
#
loop_
_entity_poly.entity_id
_entity_poly.type
_entity_poly.pdbx_seq_one_letter_code
_entity_poly.pdbx_strand_id
1 'polypeptide(L)'
;MSAKPWSKAQAANNKKFKAKLDRLTNYLVEGDWHSSYNSATYADGDTVTSFFKGKDILPLETLSFSLLQDGSVELRRQYVDGDGSIDTENYVVGIQPFQNSFYVLGLDDNDVGFGHISRRSGVINLTITEQAEASDEGFIGVTQYTNLSGF
;
A
#
# COMPACT_ATOMS: atom_id res chain seq x y z
N MET A 1 -26.88 5.88 31.50
CA MET A 1 -25.85 6.84 31.03
C MET A 1 -26.21 7.28 29.63
N SER A 2 -26.74 8.51 29.45
CA SER A 2 -27.03 9.04 28.11
C SER A 2 -25.75 9.53 27.46
N ALA A 3 -25.44 9.07 26.24
CA ALA A 3 -24.32 9.57 25.46
C ALA A 3 -24.40 11.11 25.37
N LYS A 4 -23.33 11.81 25.79
CA LYS A 4 -23.25 13.27 25.64
C LYS A 4 -23.43 13.62 24.16
N PRO A 5 -24.25 14.63 23.82
CA PRO A 5 -24.42 15.04 22.43
C PRO A 5 -23.05 15.46 21.89
N TRP A 6 -22.61 14.82 20.81
CA TRP A 6 -21.38 15.21 20.11
C TRP A 6 -21.42 16.71 19.83
N SER A 7 -20.32 17.42 20.14
CA SER A 7 -20.27 18.85 19.85
C SER A 7 -20.41 19.08 18.35
N LYS A 8 -21.06 20.18 17.92
CA LYS A 8 -21.19 20.53 16.49
C LYS A 8 -19.84 20.48 15.75
N ALA A 9 -18.75 20.84 16.44
CA ALA A 9 -17.39 20.76 15.94
C ALA A 9 -16.94 19.31 15.65
N GLN A 10 -17.27 18.36 16.54
CA GLN A 10 -16.94 16.95 16.37
C GLN A 10 -17.71 16.33 15.20
N ALA A 11 -19.00 16.66 15.05
CA ALA A 11 -19.80 16.24 13.89
C ALA A 11 -19.25 16.80 12.56
N ALA A 12 -18.87 18.09 12.54
CA ALA A 12 -18.26 18.71 11.35
C ALA A 12 -16.91 18.06 10.99
N ASN A 13 -16.08 17.75 11.99
CA ASN A 13 -14.81 17.05 11.79
C ASN A 13 -15.02 15.64 11.26
N ASN A 14 -15.98 14.88 11.79
CA ASN A 14 -16.31 13.54 11.30
C ASN A 14 -16.78 13.57 9.84
N LYS A 15 -17.62 14.55 9.47
CA LYS A 15 -18.05 14.73 8.08
C LYS A 15 -16.87 15.03 7.15
N LYS A 16 -15.95 15.89 7.58
CA LYS A 16 -14.73 16.22 6.81
C LYS A 16 -13.78 15.03 6.68
N PHE A 17 -13.60 14.27 7.76
CA PHE A 17 -12.81 13.04 7.76
C PHE A 17 -13.40 12.04 6.77
N LYS A 18 -14.70 11.73 6.89
CA LYS A 18 -15.40 10.80 5.99
C LYS A 18 -15.29 11.20 4.53
N ALA A 19 -15.56 12.46 4.20
CA ALA A 19 -15.46 12.93 2.81
C ALA A 19 -14.05 12.78 2.22
N LYS A 20 -12.99 12.95 3.02
CA LYS A 20 -11.62 12.71 2.57
C LYS A 20 -11.30 11.22 2.47
N LEU A 21 -11.76 10.41 3.42
CA LEU A 21 -11.61 8.97 3.40
C LEU A 21 -12.25 8.39 2.13
N ASP A 22 -13.51 8.71 1.87
CA ASP A 22 -14.26 8.25 0.69
C ASP A 22 -13.52 8.66 -0.60
N ARG A 23 -13.08 9.93 -0.68
CA ARG A 23 -12.35 10.44 -1.85
C ARG A 23 -11.02 9.73 -2.09
N LEU A 24 -10.30 9.39 -1.03
CA LEU A 24 -9.00 8.73 -1.13
C LEU A 24 -9.17 7.24 -1.45
N THR A 25 -10.16 6.60 -0.82
CA THR A 25 -10.54 5.20 -1.08
C THR A 25 -10.92 5.02 -2.54
N ASN A 26 -11.82 5.86 -3.07
CA ASN A 26 -12.21 5.79 -4.47
C ASN A 26 -11.00 6.01 -5.40
N TYR A 27 -10.12 6.96 -5.09
CA TYR A 27 -8.92 7.19 -5.88
C TYR A 27 -7.98 5.97 -5.95
N LEU A 28 -7.89 5.20 -4.86
CA LEU A 28 -7.11 3.97 -4.82
C LEU A 28 -7.80 2.85 -5.63
N VAL A 29 -9.10 2.64 -5.40
CA VAL A 29 -9.91 1.57 -6.01
C VAL A 29 -10.09 1.76 -7.52
N GLU A 30 -10.26 3.00 -7.98
CA GLU A 30 -10.44 3.32 -9.40
C GLU A 30 -9.11 3.36 -10.17
N GLY A 31 -7.97 3.29 -9.48
CA GLY A 31 -6.66 3.41 -10.11
C GLY A 31 -6.18 2.12 -10.77
N ASP A 32 -5.53 2.26 -11.92
CA ASP A 32 -4.84 1.18 -12.62
C ASP A 32 -3.34 1.30 -12.32
N TRP A 33 -2.90 0.62 -11.25
CA TRP A 33 -1.58 0.84 -10.66
C TRP A 33 -0.56 -0.18 -11.15
N HIS A 34 0.47 0.30 -11.85
CA HIS A 34 1.55 -0.52 -12.38
C HIS A 34 2.89 -0.07 -11.83
N SER A 35 3.76 -1.01 -11.50
CA SER A 35 5.10 -0.71 -11.01
C SER A 35 5.88 0.10 -12.05
N SER A 36 6.43 1.23 -11.63
CA SER A 36 7.28 2.10 -12.44
C SER A 36 8.70 2.24 -11.89
N TYR A 37 8.92 1.74 -10.67
CA TYR A 37 10.24 1.61 -10.06
C TYR A 37 10.15 0.57 -8.95
N ASN A 38 11.19 -0.25 -8.81
CA ASN A 38 11.36 -1.18 -7.71
C ASN A 38 12.75 -1.01 -7.08
N SER A 39 12.88 -1.41 -5.82
CA SER A 39 14.15 -1.59 -5.14
C SER A 39 13.92 -2.47 -3.94
N ALA A 40 14.76 -3.49 -3.76
CA ALA A 40 14.71 -4.35 -2.59
C ALA A 40 16.05 -4.32 -1.86
N THR A 41 16.02 -4.40 -0.54
CA THR A 41 17.21 -4.58 0.30
C THR A 41 16.94 -5.71 1.27
N TYR A 42 17.84 -6.69 1.29
CA TYR A 42 17.86 -7.81 2.21
C TYR A 42 19.09 -7.71 3.10
N ALA A 43 18.89 -7.87 4.40
CA ALA A 43 19.95 -7.93 5.39
C ALA A 43 19.94 -9.33 6.04
N ASP A 44 21.13 -9.92 6.18
CA ASP A 44 21.39 -11.19 6.85
C ASP A 44 22.70 -11.06 7.62
N GLY A 45 22.58 -10.89 8.94
CA GLY A 45 23.70 -10.59 9.83
C GLY A 45 24.46 -9.33 9.41
N ASP A 46 25.76 -9.49 9.08
CA ASP A 46 26.62 -8.39 8.62
C ASP A 46 26.51 -8.13 7.09
N THR A 47 25.72 -8.93 6.36
CA THR A 47 25.59 -8.82 4.91
C THR A 47 24.35 -8.02 4.54
N VAL A 48 24.53 -6.97 3.74
CA VAL A 48 23.42 -6.20 3.15
C VAL A 48 23.51 -6.30 1.63
N THR A 49 22.45 -6.83 1.01
CA THR A 49 22.35 -6.96 -0.44
C THR A 49 21.17 -6.15 -0.95
N SER A 50 21.38 -5.41 -2.04
CA SER A 50 20.28 -4.68 -2.69
C SER A 50 20.08 -5.15 -4.13
N PHE A 51 18.82 -5.27 -4.51
CA PHE A 51 18.39 -5.80 -5.82
C PHE A 51 17.36 -4.86 -6.47
N PHE A 52 17.10 -5.10 -7.75
CA PHE A 52 16.04 -4.43 -8.55
C PHE A 52 16.12 -2.90 -8.67
N LYS A 53 17.28 -2.26 -8.46
CA LYS A 53 17.43 -0.79 -8.52
C LYS A 53 17.26 -0.24 -9.95
N GLY A 54 16.05 0.07 -10.38
CA GLY A 54 15.83 0.59 -11.73
C GLY A 54 14.39 0.98 -12.08
N LYS A 55 14.26 1.76 -13.16
CA LYS A 55 12.96 2.21 -13.73
C LYS A 55 12.43 1.33 -14.85
N ASP A 56 13.16 0.28 -15.23
CA ASP A 56 12.84 -0.51 -16.42
C ASP A 56 12.72 -1.98 -16.05
N ILE A 57 11.57 -2.57 -16.37
CA ILE A 57 11.36 -3.76 -17.21
C ILE A 57 9.87 -4.12 -17.03
N LEU A 58 8.97 -3.61 -17.88
CA LEU A 58 7.54 -4.03 -17.95
C LEU A 58 6.74 -3.86 -16.63
N PRO A 59 5.39 -3.93 -16.63
CA PRO A 59 4.66 -4.03 -15.36
C PRO A 59 4.89 -5.43 -14.79
N LEU A 60 6.04 -5.63 -14.14
CA LEU A 60 6.34 -6.84 -13.38
C LEU A 60 5.43 -6.97 -12.16
N GLU A 61 4.79 -5.87 -11.77
CA GLU A 61 3.93 -5.85 -10.61
C GLU A 61 2.76 -4.86 -10.78
N THR A 62 1.60 -5.27 -10.26
CA THR A 62 0.38 -4.46 -10.23
C THR A 62 -0.20 -4.40 -8.82
N LEU A 63 -0.88 -3.29 -8.51
CA LEU A 63 -1.68 -3.14 -7.29
C LEU A 63 -3.16 -2.98 -7.64
N SER A 64 -4.00 -3.73 -6.94
CA SER A 64 -5.46 -3.59 -7.02
C SER A 64 -6.04 -3.34 -5.64
N PHE A 65 -6.76 -2.24 -5.47
CA PHE A 65 -7.51 -1.95 -4.24
C PHE A 65 -8.97 -2.32 -4.42
N SER A 66 -9.57 -2.94 -3.41
CA SER A 66 -10.98 -3.34 -3.40
C SER A 66 -11.67 -2.82 -2.14
N LEU A 67 -12.85 -2.20 -2.31
CA LEU A 67 -13.73 -1.84 -1.19
C LEU A 67 -14.74 -2.96 -0.97
N LEU A 68 -14.69 -3.62 0.19
CA LEU A 68 -15.59 -4.70 0.55
C LEU A 68 -16.94 -4.20 1.06
N GLN A 69 -17.92 -5.12 1.14
CA GLN A 69 -19.29 -4.81 1.57
C GLN A 69 -19.37 -4.33 3.02
N ASP A 70 -18.43 -4.75 3.88
CA ASP A 70 -18.32 -4.32 5.27
C ASP A 70 -17.60 -2.97 5.44
N GLY A 71 -17.15 -2.37 4.34
CA GLY A 71 -16.44 -1.10 4.31
C GLY A 71 -14.94 -1.20 4.55
N SER A 72 -14.39 -2.41 4.73
CA SER A 72 -12.95 -2.63 4.75
C SER A 72 -12.35 -2.49 3.34
N VAL A 73 -11.06 -2.19 3.28
CA VAL A 73 -10.32 -2.07 2.03
C VAL A 73 -9.25 -3.14 2.01
N GLU A 74 -9.20 -3.89 0.93
CA GLU A 74 -8.15 -4.87 0.66
C GLU A 74 -7.23 -4.34 -0.44
N LEU A 75 -5.96 -4.70 -0.35
CA LEU A 75 -4.97 -4.52 -1.39
C LEU A 75 -4.51 -5.90 -1.85
N ARG A 76 -4.53 -6.10 -3.15
CA ARG A 76 -3.89 -7.23 -3.80
C ARG A 76 -2.68 -6.74 -4.58
N ARG A 77 -1.52 -7.29 -4.24
CA ARG A 77 -0.26 -7.11 -4.97
C ARG A 77 -0.03 -8.36 -5.80
N GLN A 78 0.24 -8.19 -7.09
CA GLN A 78 0.51 -9.29 -8.00
C GLN A 78 1.81 -9.03 -8.74
N TYR A 79 2.76 -9.96 -8.68
CA TYR A 79 4.06 -9.83 -9.33
C TYR A 79 4.50 -11.14 -10.00
N VAL A 80 5.47 -11.03 -10.91
CA VAL A 80 6.10 -12.19 -11.55
C VAL A 80 7.35 -12.57 -10.76
N ASP A 81 7.41 -13.80 -10.26
CA ASP A 81 8.57 -14.32 -9.55
C ASP A 81 9.70 -14.70 -10.51
N GLY A 82 10.91 -14.96 -9.98
CA GLY A 82 12.10 -15.29 -10.74
C GLY A 82 11.98 -16.54 -11.62
N ASP A 83 11.04 -17.44 -11.33
CA ASP A 83 10.71 -18.61 -12.14
C ASP A 83 9.68 -18.34 -13.26
N GLY A 84 9.14 -17.12 -13.31
CA GLY A 84 8.13 -16.69 -14.27
C GLY A 84 6.68 -17.00 -13.84
N SER A 85 6.47 -17.57 -12.65
CA SER A 85 5.15 -17.73 -12.06
C SER A 85 4.58 -16.38 -11.61
N ILE A 86 3.26 -16.32 -11.44
CA ILE A 86 2.56 -15.13 -10.94
C ILE A 86 2.22 -15.39 -9.49
N ASP A 87 2.82 -14.61 -8.61
CA ASP A 87 2.51 -14.61 -7.19
C ASP A 87 1.50 -13.51 -6.86
N THR A 88 0.78 -13.72 -5.76
CA THR A 88 -0.24 -12.79 -5.29
C THR A 88 -0.22 -12.73 -3.78
N GLU A 89 -0.09 -11.51 -3.27
CA GLU A 89 -0.15 -11.21 -1.85
C GLU A 89 -1.38 -10.35 -1.56
N ASN A 90 -2.06 -10.64 -0.46
CA ASN A 90 -3.25 -9.92 -0.04
C ASN A 90 -3.02 -9.23 1.30
N TYR A 91 -3.56 -8.02 1.40
CA TYR A 91 -3.37 -7.16 2.55
C TYR A 91 -4.67 -6.50 2.99
N VAL A 92 -4.81 -6.28 4.29
CA VAL A 92 -5.79 -5.34 4.83
C VAL A 92 -5.22 -3.94 4.82
N VAL A 93 -6.00 -2.96 4.37
CA VAL A 93 -5.55 -1.57 4.20
C VAL A 93 -6.19 -0.64 5.22
N GLY A 94 -5.34 0.10 5.94
CA GLY A 94 -5.78 1.22 6.76
C GLY A 94 -5.42 2.56 6.15
N ILE A 95 -6.44 3.35 5.78
CA ILE A 95 -6.25 4.62 5.07
C ILE A 95 -6.14 5.80 6.05
N GLN A 96 -5.13 6.66 5.85
CA GLN A 96 -4.89 7.90 6.59
C GLN A 96 -5.15 9.13 5.70
N PRO A 97 -6.42 9.60 5.60
CA PRO A 97 -6.83 10.57 4.56
C PRO A 97 -6.27 11.99 4.71
N PHE A 98 -5.75 12.34 5.89
CA PHE A 98 -5.14 13.65 6.11
C PHE A 98 -3.65 13.68 5.75
N GLN A 99 -3.00 12.52 5.73
CA GLN A 99 -1.60 12.36 5.38
C GLN A 99 -1.41 11.90 3.93
N ASN A 100 -2.49 11.59 3.22
CA ASN A 100 -2.47 10.92 1.91
C ASN A 100 -1.58 9.67 1.96
N SER A 101 -1.79 8.85 2.98
CA SER A 101 -1.05 7.61 3.17
C SER A 101 -2.00 6.49 3.53
N PHE A 102 -1.48 5.27 3.48
CA PHE A 102 -2.13 4.07 3.97
C PHE A 102 -1.08 3.16 4.62
N TYR A 103 -1.53 2.25 5.44
CA TYR A 103 -0.72 1.12 5.91
C TYR A 103 -1.38 -0.17 5.45
N VAL A 104 -0.57 -1.21 5.28
CA VAL A 104 -1.01 -2.53 4.87
C VAL A 104 -0.49 -3.57 5.86
N LEU A 105 -1.32 -4.58 6.11
CA LEU A 105 -0.97 -5.73 6.94
C LEU A 105 -1.21 -6.98 6.10
N GLY A 106 -0.18 -7.81 5.95
CA GLY A 106 -0.26 -9.08 5.23
C GLY A 106 -1.32 -9.98 5.85
N LEU A 107 -2.06 -10.69 5.00
CA LEU A 107 -3.02 -11.71 5.44
C LEU A 107 -2.37 -13.09 5.59
N ASP A 108 -1.38 -13.37 4.75
CA ASP A 108 -0.72 -14.67 4.66
C ASP A 108 0.63 -14.67 5.40
N ASP A 109 1.27 -13.50 5.50
CA ASP A 109 2.60 -13.31 6.09
C ASP A 109 2.62 -12.17 7.13
N ASN A 110 3.72 -12.04 7.87
CA ASN A 110 3.91 -11.00 8.90
C ASN A 110 4.28 -9.63 8.33
N ASP A 111 3.84 -9.36 7.10
CA ASP A 111 4.26 -8.20 6.35
C ASP A 111 3.54 -6.95 6.83
N VAL A 112 4.32 -5.89 6.98
CA VAL A 112 3.79 -4.57 7.24
C VAL A 112 4.29 -3.64 6.15
N GLY A 113 3.38 -2.86 5.60
CA GLY A 113 3.75 -1.87 4.59
C GLY A 113 3.17 -0.50 4.85
N PHE A 114 3.86 0.49 4.30
CA PHE A 114 3.51 1.91 4.37
C PHE A 114 3.42 2.47 2.96
N GLY A 115 2.23 2.95 2.61
CA GLY A 115 1.93 3.55 1.33
C GLY A 115 1.82 5.07 1.42
N HIS A 116 2.49 5.79 0.52
CA HIS A 116 2.31 7.22 0.32
C HIS A 116 1.66 7.50 -1.04
N ILE A 117 0.64 8.37 -1.04
CA ILE A 117 -0.20 8.66 -2.21
C ILE A 117 0.08 10.09 -2.70
N SER A 118 0.77 10.21 -3.83
CA SER A 118 0.97 11.48 -4.51
C SER A 118 -0.03 11.66 -5.66
N ARG A 119 -1.21 12.18 -5.31
CA ARG A 119 -2.31 12.39 -6.28
C ARG A 119 -1.96 13.32 -7.43
N ARG A 120 -1.09 14.32 -7.19
CA ARG A 120 -0.69 15.28 -8.22
C ARG A 120 0.18 14.64 -9.30
N SER A 121 1.03 13.70 -8.91
CA SER A 121 1.89 12.97 -9.85
C SER A 121 1.29 11.65 -10.33
N GLY A 122 0.13 11.24 -9.80
CA GLY A 122 -0.49 9.97 -10.17
C GLY A 122 0.30 8.76 -9.68
N VAL A 123 0.96 8.88 -8.53
CA VAL A 123 1.92 7.88 -8.05
C VAL A 123 1.60 7.43 -6.62
N ILE A 124 1.80 6.14 -6.36
CA ILE A 124 1.90 5.54 -5.04
C ILE A 124 3.34 5.09 -4.81
N ASN A 125 3.88 5.30 -3.61
CA ASN A 125 5.08 4.57 -3.17
C ASN A 125 4.65 3.64 -2.05
N LEU A 126 4.92 2.35 -2.17
CA LEU A 126 4.71 1.34 -1.15
C LEU A 126 6.07 0.89 -0.64
N THR A 127 6.24 0.89 0.66
CA THR A 127 7.38 0.25 1.33
C THR A 127 6.85 -0.93 2.10
N ILE A 128 7.34 -2.13 1.82
CA ILE A 128 7.00 -3.37 2.53
C ILE A 128 8.22 -3.77 3.36
N THR A 129 7.98 -4.15 4.59
CA THR A 129 8.97 -4.73 5.47
C THR A 129 8.52 -6.13 5.87
N GLU A 130 9.39 -7.09 5.69
CA GLU A 130 9.18 -8.48 6.10
C GLU A 130 10.19 -8.76 7.20
N GLN A 131 9.68 -9.21 8.35
CA GLN A 131 10.54 -9.70 9.42
C GLN A 131 10.70 -11.21 9.24
N ALA A 132 11.92 -11.64 8.94
CA ALA A 132 12.23 -13.06 8.89
C ALA A 132 12.08 -13.69 10.28
N GLU A 133 11.79 -14.99 10.32
CA GLU A 133 11.64 -15.74 11.58
C GLU A 133 12.95 -15.80 12.39
N ALA A 134 14.10 -15.60 11.74
CA ALA A 134 15.41 -15.48 12.38
C ALA A 134 15.69 -14.05 12.86
N SER A 135 16.34 -13.89 14.02
CA SER A 135 16.52 -12.59 14.69
C SER A 135 17.38 -11.57 13.94
N ASP A 136 18.14 -12.02 12.94
CA ASP A 136 19.21 -11.25 12.29
C ASP A 136 18.96 -11.04 10.78
N GLU A 137 17.78 -11.44 10.29
CA GLU A 137 17.36 -11.33 8.89
C GLU A 137 16.23 -10.29 8.74
N GLY A 138 16.23 -9.55 7.64
CA GLY A 138 15.17 -8.60 7.36
C GLY A 138 15.13 -8.13 5.91
N PHE A 139 13.93 -7.87 5.42
CA PHE A 139 13.69 -7.41 4.06
C PHE A 139 12.97 -6.06 4.06
N ILE A 140 13.40 -5.18 3.14
CA ILE A 140 12.72 -3.93 2.83
C ILE A 140 12.59 -3.80 1.31
N GLY A 141 11.35 -3.87 0.83
CA GLY A 141 10.96 -3.57 -0.53
C GLY A 141 10.42 -2.15 -0.66
N VAL A 142 10.80 -1.42 -1.70
CA VAL A 142 10.24 -0.12 -2.08
C VAL A 142 9.82 -0.18 -3.53
N THR A 143 8.52 -0.02 -3.75
CA THR A 143 7.92 0.01 -5.08
C THR A 143 7.18 1.31 -5.31
N GLN A 144 7.43 1.93 -6.46
CA GLN A 144 6.61 3.00 -6.97
C GLN A 144 5.62 2.43 -7.98
N TYR A 145 4.36 2.83 -7.87
CA TYR A 145 3.32 2.54 -8.85
C TYR A 145 2.83 3.83 -9.48
N THR A 146 2.69 3.80 -10.79
CA THR A 146 2.08 4.87 -11.55
C THR A 146 0.67 4.45 -11.95
N ASN A 147 -0.28 5.37 -11.81
CA ASN A 147 -1.63 5.16 -12.30
C ASN A 147 -1.67 5.35 -13.82
N LEU A 148 -2.05 4.31 -14.56
CA LEU A 148 -2.17 4.33 -16.02
C LEU A 148 -3.56 4.74 -16.51
N SER A 149 -4.58 4.77 -15.65
CA SER A 149 -5.95 5.18 -15.99
C SER A 149 -6.12 6.68 -16.33
N GLY A 150 -5.02 7.43 -16.44
CA GLY A 150 -4.97 8.86 -16.74
C GLY A 150 -4.31 9.25 -18.07
N PHE A 151 -4.08 8.30 -18.98
CA PHE A 151 -3.72 8.54 -20.38
C PHE A 151 -4.92 8.33 -21.31
#